data_AF-A0A7K1GHA4-F1
#
_entry.id   AF-A0A7K1GHA4-F1
#
_cell.length_a   1.000
_cell.length_b   1.000
_cell.length_c   1.000
_cell.angle_alpha   90.00
_cell.angle_beta   90.00
_cell.angle_gamma   90.00
#
_symmetry.space_group_name_H-M   'P 1'
#
loop_
_entity.id
_entity.type
_entity.pdbx_description
1 polymer ?
#
loop_
_entity_poly.entity_id
_entity_poly.type
_entity_poly.pdbx_seq_one_letter_code
_entity_poly.pdbx_strand_id
1 'polypeptide(L)'
;HVLLPVKKSYFGKNYIKQTEWTSLWKKAMKLDYTPIVDIRRVKGKAKIDAEQIENDVREAMMEQKAVLEIYKYPVKDTDVVRGNKVTEDNLNTVFYLDDALAA
;
A
#
# COMPACT_ATOMS: atom_id res chain seq x y z
N HIS A 1 -7.00 -0.74 -9.18
CA HIS A 1 -7.02 -0.88 -7.71
C HIS A 1 -5.59 -1.10 -7.25
N VAL A 2 -5.13 -0.41 -6.21
CA VAL A 2 -3.75 -0.46 -5.72
C VAL A 2 -3.77 -0.77 -4.24
N LEU A 3 -2.88 -1.65 -3.79
CA LEU A 3 -2.62 -1.90 -2.38
C LEU A 3 -1.28 -1.26 -2.02
N LEU A 4 -1.25 -0.48 -0.94
CA LEU A 4 -0.06 0.22 -0.49
C LEU A 4 0.27 -0.22 0.94
N PRO A 5 1.46 -0.79 1.19
CA PRO A 5 1.96 -0.94 2.54
C PRO A 5 2.28 0.45 3.10
N VAL A 6 1.79 0.74 4.31
CA VAL A 6 2.00 2.01 4.98
C VAL A 6 2.37 1.75 6.43
N LYS A 7 3.17 2.65 7.01
CA LYS A 7 3.53 2.58 8.45
C LYS A 7 2.26 2.55 9.31
N LYS A 8 2.28 1.82 10.43
CA LYS A 8 1.14 1.73 11.38
C LYS A 8 0.62 3.12 11.82
N SER A 9 1.49 4.12 11.86
CA SER A 9 1.15 5.51 12.21
C SER A 9 0.48 6.31 11.10
N TYR A 10 0.44 5.84 9.85
CA TYR A 10 -0.02 6.58 8.67
C TYR A 10 -1.44 7.13 8.82
N PHE A 11 -2.37 6.32 9.34
CA PHE A 11 -3.77 6.73 9.53
C PHE A 11 -3.98 7.71 10.70
N GLY A 12 -2.93 8.00 11.49
CA GLY A 12 -2.96 8.99 12.56
C GLY A 12 -2.09 10.23 12.28
N LYS A 13 -0.90 10.02 11.69
CA LYS A 13 0.06 11.08 11.32
C LYS A 13 0.35 10.95 9.83
N ASN A 14 0.29 12.08 9.11
CA ASN A 14 0.57 12.17 7.66
C ASN A 14 -0.41 11.41 6.75
N TYR A 15 -1.66 11.21 7.19
CA TYR A 15 -2.72 10.64 6.35
C TYR A 15 -3.08 11.61 5.22
N ILE A 16 -2.95 11.14 3.97
CA ILE A 16 -3.38 11.90 2.78
C ILE A 16 -4.89 11.76 2.65
N LYS A 17 -5.60 12.90 2.64
CA LYS A 17 -7.06 12.92 2.55
C LYS A 17 -7.51 12.50 1.15
N GLN A 18 -8.75 12.00 1.05
CA GLN A 18 -9.34 11.57 -0.23
C GLN A 18 -9.30 12.67 -1.31
N THR A 19 -9.52 13.93 -0.92
CA THR A 19 -9.48 15.08 -1.85
C THR A 19 -8.10 15.25 -2.47
N GLU A 20 -7.06 15.07 -1.69
CA GLU A 20 -5.67 15.19 -2.13
C GLU A 20 -5.29 14.00 -3.02
N TRP A 21 -5.67 12.78 -2.62
CA TRP A 21 -5.54 11.59 -3.47
C TRP A 21 -6.24 11.75 -4.82
N THR A 22 -7.44 12.34 -4.84
CA THR A 22 -8.20 12.61 -6.07
C THR A 22 -7.44 13.56 -7.00
N SER A 23 -6.83 14.61 -6.43
CA SER A 23 -6.00 15.57 -7.19
C SER A 23 -4.74 14.90 -7.74
N LEU A 24 -4.04 14.12 -6.93
CA LEU A 24 -2.86 13.36 -7.35
C LEU A 24 -3.20 12.38 -8.48
N TRP A 25 -4.33 11.66 -8.36
CA TRP A 25 -4.78 10.70 -9.38
C TRP A 25 -5.16 11.39 -10.69
N LYS A 26 -5.90 12.50 -10.61
CA LYS A 26 -6.25 13.34 -11.76
C LYS A 26 -4.99 13.80 -12.50
N LYS A 27 -3.99 14.28 -11.76
CA LYS A 27 -2.72 14.76 -12.30
C LYS A 27 -1.90 13.63 -12.94
N ALA A 28 -1.78 12.48 -12.26
CA ALA A 28 -1.02 11.33 -12.74
C ALA A 28 -1.60 10.75 -14.03
N MET A 29 -2.94 10.66 -14.12
CA MET A 29 -3.64 10.13 -15.29
C MET A 29 -3.96 11.18 -16.35
N LYS A 30 -3.65 12.47 -16.11
CA LYS A 30 -3.97 13.60 -17.01
C LYS A 30 -5.45 13.66 -17.39
N LEU A 31 -6.33 13.43 -16.42
CA LEU A 31 -7.78 13.48 -16.62
C LEU A 31 -8.28 14.92 -16.60
N ASP A 32 -9.27 15.23 -17.43
CA ASP A 32 -9.97 16.52 -17.48
C ASP A 32 -11.11 16.61 -16.44
N TYR A 33 -11.70 15.48 -16.05
CA TYR A 33 -12.72 15.38 -15.01
C TYR A 33 -12.15 15.10 -13.60
N THR A 34 -12.99 15.23 -12.57
CA THR A 34 -12.65 14.88 -11.19
C THR A 34 -13.04 13.41 -10.93
N PRO A 35 -12.09 12.48 -10.82
CA PRO A 35 -12.40 11.06 -10.63
C PRO A 35 -12.91 10.80 -9.21
N ILE A 36 -13.75 9.77 -9.05
CA ILE A 36 -14.13 9.26 -7.72
C ILE A 36 -13.06 8.26 -7.28
N VAL A 37 -12.34 8.56 -6.20
CA VAL A 37 -11.31 7.69 -5.63
C VAL A 37 -11.83 7.08 -4.34
N ASP A 38 -11.82 5.75 -4.25
CA ASP A 38 -12.20 5.00 -3.04
C ASP A 38 -10.95 4.53 -2.29
N ILE A 39 -10.80 4.97 -1.04
CA ILE A 39 -9.64 4.66 -0.18
C ILE A 39 -10.16 3.95 1.05
N ARG A 40 -9.75 2.69 1.22
CA ARG A 40 -10.16 1.88 2.36
C ARG A 40 -8.95 1.24 3.02
N ARG A 41 -9.03 1.11 4.35
CA ARG A 41 -8.10 0.26 5.09
C ARG A 41 -8.46 -1.18 4.81
N VAL A 42 -7.50 -1.95 4.33
CA VAL A 42 -7.68 -3.39 4.19
C VAL A 42 -7.53 -4.00 5.58
N LYS A 43 -8.64 -4.49 6.13
CA LYS A 43 -8.63 -5.39 7.29
C LYS A 43 -8.88 -6.79 6.75
N GLY A 44 -8.10 -7.78 7.19
CA GLY A 44 -8.30 -9.17 6.80
C GLY A 44 -9.76 -9.57 7.04
N LYS A 45 -10.43 -10.15 6.04
CA LYS A 45 -11.81 -10.64 6.22
C LYS A 45 -11.79 -11.73 7.28
N ALA A 46 -12.43 -11.46 8.42
CA ALA A 46 -12.78 -12.45 9.43
C ALA A 46 -13.87 -13.37 8.87
N LYS A 47 -13.48 -14.33 8.03
CA LYS A 47 -14.23 -15.57 7.84
C LYS A 47 -13.42 -16.67 8.51
N ILE A 48 -13.36 -16.60 9.83
CA ILE A 48 -12.97 -17.73 10.66
C ILE A 48 -14.02 -17.73 11.75
N ASP A 49 -14.83 -18.79 11.79
CA ASP A 49 -15.72 -19.09 12.91
C ASP A 49 -14.81 -19.33 14.12
N ALA A 50 -14.51 -18.24 14.84
CA ALA A 50 -13.40 -18.15 15.78
C ALA A 50 -13.94 -17.91 17.19
N GLU A 51 -14.74 -18.84 17.70
CA GLU A 51 -15.06 -18.90 19.12
C GLU A 51 -13.87 -19.40 19.96
N GLN A 52 -12.75 -19.81 19.33
CA GLN A 52 -11.60 -20.44 19.99
C GLN A 52 -10.21 -19.88 19.62
N ILE A 53 -10.12 -18.78 18.84
CA ILE A 53 -8.81 -18.22 18.47
C ILE A 53 -8.58 -16.93 19.26
N GLU A 54 -7.52 -16.92 20.07
CA GLU A 54 -7.02 -15.77 20.81
C GLU A 54 -6.88 -14.54 19.88
N ASN A 55 -7.30 -13.37 20.35
CA ASN A 55 -7.38 -12.16 19.53
C ASN A 55 -6.06 -11.82 18.81
N ASP A 56 -4.93 -12.10 19.46
CA ASP A 56 -3.58 -11.81 18.97
C ASP A 56 -3.18 -12.70 17.78
N VAL A 57 -3.56 -13.98 17.82
CA VAL A 57 -3.35 -14.93 16.70
C VAL A 57 -4.19 -14.53 15.50
N ARG A 58 -5.41 -14.05 15.75
CA ARG A 58 -6.33 -13.58 14.72
C ARG A 58 -5.81 -12.32 14.03
N GLU A 59 -5.21 -11.39 14.76
CA GLU A 59 -4.59 -10.18 14.22
C GLU A 59 -3.39 -10.53 13.32
N ALA A 60 -2.47 -11.36 13.81
CA ALA A 60 -1.31 -11.82 13.03
C ALA A 60 -1.71 -12.54 11.73
N MET A 61 -2.73 -13.42 11.79
CA MET A 61 -3.24 -14.07 10.58
C MET A 61 -3.88 -13.08 9.59
N MET A 62 -4.56 -12.03 10.08
CA MET A 62 -5.12 -11.00 9.22
C MET A 62 -4.04 -10.13 8.57
N GLU A 63 -2.98 -9.80 9.30
CA GLU A 63 -1.82 -9.08 8.76
C GLU A 63 -1.14 -9.91 7.66
N GLN A 64 -0.86 -11.19 7.92
CA GLN A 64 -0.28 -12.10 6.92
C GLN A 64 -1.15 -12.24 5.67
N LYS A 65 -2.49 -12.28 5.85
CA LYS A 65 -3.42 -12.33 4.72
C LYS A 65 -3.43 -11.04 3.91
N ALA A 66 -3.33 -9.89 4.57
CA ALA A 66 -3.19 -8.60 3.88
C ALA A 66 -1.86 -8.54 3.09
N VAL A 67 -0.76 -9.00 3.69
CA VAL A 67 0.55 -9.15 3.02
C VAL A 67 0.44 -10.08 1.81
N LEU A 68 -0.25 -11.20 1.92
CA LEU A 68 -0.46 -12.14 0.81
C LEU A 68 -1.28 -11.53 -0.34
N GLU A 69 -2.27 -10.69 -0.05
CA GLU A 69 -3.00 -9.95 -1.09
C GLU A 69 -2.13 -8.89 -1.77
N ILE A 70 -1.26 -8.19 -1.03
CA ILE A 70 -0.26 -7.27 -1.61
C ILE A 70 0.65 -8.05 -2.57
N TYR A 71 1.08 -9.25 -2.17
CA TYR A 71 1.95 -10.11 -2.97
C TYR A 71 1.32 -10.55 -4.31
N LYS A 72 -0.01 -10.49 -4.48
CA LYS A 72 -0.66 -10.79 -5.77
C LYS A 72 -0.45 -9.73 -6.83
N TYR A 73 -0.02 -8.54 -6.44
CA TYR A 73 0.23 -7.42 -7.35
C TYR A 73 1.72 -7.03 -7.35
N PRO A 74 2.65 -7.96 -7.66
CA PRO A 74 4.04 -7.61 -7.75
C PRO A 74 4.25 -6.72 -8.97
N VAL A 75 4.93 -5.59 -8.75
CA VAL A 75 5.46 -4.77 -9.83
C VAL A 75 6.83 -5.35 -10.20
N LYS A 76 7.12 -5.52 -11.49
CA LYS A 76 8.45 -6.03 -11.89
C LYS A 76 9.52 -5.04 -11.45
N ASP A 77 10.68 -5.54 -11.03
CA ASP A 77 11.80 -4.68 -10.61
C ASP A 77 12.20 -3.69 -11.71
N THR A 78 12.05 -4.09 -12.98
CA THR A 78 12.29 -3.25 -14.16
C THR A 78 11.28 -2.12 -14.37
N ASP A 79 10.08 -2.22 -13.78
CA ASP A 79 9.05 -1.17 -13.86
C ASP A 79 9.26 -0.11 -12.76
N VAL A 80 9.93 -0.47 -11.66
CA VAL A 80 10.27 0.41 -10.54
C VAL A 80 11.58 1.16 -10.81
N VAL A 81 12.60 0.45 -11.30
CA VAL A 81 13.91 1.01 -11.64
C VAL A 81 13.91 1.44 -13.11
N ARG A 82 13.97 2.74 -13.38
CA ARG A 82 13.99 3.24 -14.77
C ARG A 82 15.36 3.01 -15.40
N GLY A 83 15.44 1.96 -16.21
CA GLY A 83 16.63 1.63 -17.00
C GLY A 83 17.75 0.98 -16.18
N ASN A 84 18.77 0.47 -16.87
CA ASN A 84 19.84 -0.34 -16.26
C ASN A 84 20.96 0.48 -15.61
N LYS A 85 20.66 1.72 -15.17
CA LYS A 85 21.66 2.66 -14.66
C LYS A 85 21.33 3.07 -13.23
N VAL A 86 22.36 3.20 -12.40
CA VAL A 86 22.25 3.75 -11.05
C VAL A 86 22.06 5.26 -11.17
N THR A 87 20.81 5.70 -11.16
CA THR A 87 20.44 7.12 -11.02
C THR A 87 20.05 7.40 -9.57
N GLU A 88 20.19 8.66 -9.17
CA GLU A 88 19.79 9.12 -7.82
C GLU A 88 18.31 8.81 -7.53
N ASP A 89 17.44 8.95 -8.53
CA ASP A 89 16.02 8.59 -8.44
C ASP A 89 15.80 7.09 -8.18
N ASN A 90 16.59 6.22 -8.82
CA ASN A 90 16.50 4.78 -8.62
C ASN A 90 16.98 4.39 -7.21
N LEU A 91 18.05 5.03 -6.72
CA LEU A 91 18.55 4.83 -5.35
C LEU A 91 17.50 5.24 -4.32
N ASN A 92 16.92 6.44 -4.47
CA ASN A 92 15.87 6.93 -3.58
C ASN A 92 14.67 5.98 -3.56
N THR A 93 14.28 5.45 -4.72
CA THR A 93 13.17 4.49 -4.82
C THR A 93 13.46 3.21 -4.01
N VAL A 94 14.68 2.67 -4.10
CA VAL A 94 15.10 1.50 -3.31
C VAL A 94 15.10 1.82 -1.82
N PHE A 95 15.65 2.97 -1.41
CA PHE A 95 15.66 3.41 -0.02
C PHE A 95 14.24 3.55 0.58
N TYR A 96 13.30 4.13 -0.17
CA TYR A 96 11.92 4.28 0.30
C TYR A 96 11.19 2.93 0.43
N LEU A 97 11.48 1.96 -0.45
CA LEU A 97 10.92 0.62 -0.36
C LEU A 97 11.47 -0.14 0.85
N ASP A 98 12.77 -0.01 1.12
CA ASP A 98 13.41 -0.63 2.29
C ASP A 98 12.84 -0.08 3.60
N ASP A 99 12.74 1.26 3.75
CA ASP A 99 12.12 1.89 4.94
C ASP A 99 10.63 1.58 5.08
N ALA A 100 9.92 1.28 3.98
CA ALA A 100 8.53 0.85 4.02
C ALA A 100 8.35 -0.60 4.48
N LEU A 101 9.34 -1.48 4.22
CA LEU A 101 9.31 -2.90 4.58
C LEU A 101 9.90 -3.19 5.95
N ALA A 102 10.81 -2.35 6.45
CA ALA A 102 11.47 -2.52 7.74
C ALA A 102 10.58 -2.24 8.98
N ALA A 103 9.27 -2.04 8.80
CA ALA A 103 8.33 -1.59 9.83
C ALA A 103 7.30 -2.66 10.28
#